data_AF-A0A9E5WAJ9-F1
#
_entry.id   AF-A0A9E5WAJ9-F1
#
_cell.length_a   1.000
_cell.length_b   1.000
_cell.length_c   1.000
_cell.angle_alpha   90.00
_cell.angle_beta   90.00
_cell.angle_gamma   90.00
#
_symmetry.space_group_name_H-M   'P 1'
#
loop_
_entity.id
_entity.type
_entity.pdbx_description
1 polymer ?
#
loop_
_entity_poly.entity_id
_entity_poly.type
_entity_poly.pdbx_seq_one_letter_code
_entity_poly.pdbx_strand_id
1 'polypeptide(L)'
;MKKSINFIIFVLFITVSITAWGNEGIRSIATKAAYFDIATGHKYIKNSDNTYAEYSRKGKLLRRGVPNNLPLLISGRYIREMVSGSYLVYEKMEQNKIERQILPMSSKHPKSWRCKEILMSFKNFKHQKNIESGYSKSSNTILYDGQQAIATGSAYYDIFTNHKYIKNSDTTYAEYSKKGKLLKKNVPNNLPLLTSGRYVFGFNRGDYIVYGKNQGGETLRQVLPATNNHPPGWYSKDILYSIQ
;
A
#
# COMPACT_ATOMS: atom_id res chain seq x y z
N MET A 1 56.40 34.06 63.02
CA MET A 1 55.23 34.57 62.25
C MET A 1 55.60 34.65 60.78
N LYS A 2 54.70 34.32 59.84
CA LYS A 2 54.86 34.30 58.36
C LYS A 2 55.17 32.94 57.69
N LYS A 3 54.43 31.84 57.94
CA LYS A 3 54.46 30.65 57.03
C LYS A 3 53.16 29.80 57.04
N SER A 4 51.98 30.40 57.13
CA SER A 4 50.74 29.60 57.19
C SER A 4 49.53 30.25 56.50
N ILE A 5 49.77 31.09 55.48
CA ILE A 5 48.73 31.67 54.63
C ILE A 5 49.19 31.51 53.18
N ASN A 6 49.19 30.29 52.67
CA ASN A 6 49.32 30.05 51.23
C ASN A 6 48.79 28.69 50.76
N PHE A 7 48.04 27.98 51.61
CA PHE A 7 47.49 26.67 51.24
C PHE A 7 45.96 26.66 51.03
N ILE A 8 45.29 27.82 51.20
CA ILE A 8 43.82 27.94 51.06
C ILE A 8 43.39 28.50 49.70
N ILE A 9 44.33 28.86 48.81
CA ILE A 9 44.00 29.42 47.48
C ILE A 9 44.17 28.39 46.35
N PHE A 10 44.68 27.19 46.62
CA PHE A 10 44.85 26.15 45.58
C PHE A 10 43.66 25.18 45.45
N VAL A 11 42.68 25.22 46.36
CA VAL A 11 41.53 24.30 46.36
C VAL A 11 40.26 24.93 45.76
N LEU A 12 40.32 26.18 45.29
CA LEU A 12 39.14 26.90 44.77
C LEU A 12 39.03 26.96 43.23
N PHE A 13 39.75 26.10 42.52
CA PHE A 13 39.69 25.97 41.05
C PHE A 13 39.54 24.52 40.56
N ILE A 14 38.90 23.64 41.35
CA ILE A 14 38.42 22.34 40.87
C ILE A 14 36.91 22.24 41.08
N THR A 15 36.18 23.20 40.54
CA THR A 15 34.74 23.08 40.29
C THR A 15 34.47 23.48 38.85
N VAL A 16 35.11 22.76 37.91
CA VAL A 16 34.72 22.77 36.50
C VAL A 16 33.87 21.53 36.27
N SER A 17 32.56 21.76 36.29
CA SER A 17 31.57 21.16 35.39
C SER A 17 31.52 19.63 35.30
N ILE A 18 30.93 18.98 36.31
CA ILE A 18 30.18 17.73 36.08
C ILE A 18 28.72 18.11 35.85
N THR A 19 28.45 18.79 34.73
CA THR A 19 27.09 18.93 34.19
C THR A 19 27.10 18.43 32.76
N ALA A 20 26.88 17.13 32.62
CA ALA A 20 26.15 16.52 31.53
C ALA A 20 26.20 15.01 31.73
N TRP A 21 25.43 14.49 32.70
CA TRP A 21 24.72 13.27 32.36
C TRP A 21 23.78 13.67 31.23
N GLY A 22 24.29 13.47 30.02
CA GLY A 22 23.48 13.46 28.83
C GLY A 22 22.30 12.58 29.17
N ASN A 23 21.13 13.20 29.15
CA ASN A 23 19.91 12.49 28.87
C ASN A 23 20.26 11.73 27.57
N GLU A 24 20.66 10.46 27.69
CA GLU A 24 20.76 9.54 26.58
C GLU A 24 19.33 9.42 26.10
N GLY A 25 18.89 10.44 25.36
CA GLY A 25 17.57 10.54 24.80
C GLY A 25 17.47 9.26 24.02
N ILE A 26 16.62 8.36 24.54
CA ILE A 26 16.42 6.98 24.09
C ILE A 26 16.67 7.01 22.59
N ARG A 27 17.85 6.53 22.16
CA ARG A 27 18.25 6.63 20.75
C ARG A 27 17.26 5.74 20.03
N SER A 28 16.21 6.36 19.51
CA SER A 28 15.14 5.66 18.86
C SER A 28 15.77 4.93 17.68
N ILE A 29 15.57 3.62 17.59
CA ILE A 29 16.13 2.79 16.53
C ILE A 29 14.99 2.33 15.61
N ALA A 30 15.29 2.19 14.33
CA ALA A 30 14.41 1.53 13.39
C ALA A 30 14.28 0.05 13.79
N THR A 31 13.08 -0.38 14.12
CA THR A 31 12.82 -1.75 14.62
C THR A 31 12.04 -2.60 13.63
N LYS A 32 11.34 -2.00 12.67
CA LYS A 32 10.42 -2.73 11.80
C LYS A 32 11.16 -3.55 10.75
N ALA A 33 10.48 -4.58 10.25
CA ALA A 33 11.02 -5.48 9.24
C ALA A 33 11.44 -4.75 7.96
N ALA A 34 10.76 -3.66 7.60
CA ALA A 34 11.11 -2.88 6.43
C ALA A 34 10.39 -1.52 6.39
N TYR A 35 10.96 -0.60 5.61
CA TYR A 35 10.51 0.79 5.47
C TYR A 35 10.51 1.23 4.01
N PHE A 36 9.61 2.15 3.66
CA PHE A 36 9.53 2.77 2.34
C PHE A 36 9.72 4.28 2.43
N ASP A 37 10.61 4.82 1.63
CA ASP A 37 10.77 6.27 1.47
C ASP A 37 9.88 6.75 0.32
N ILE A 38 8.82 7.49 0.63
CA ILE A 38 7.89 8.02 -0.37
C ILE A 38 8.58 9.01 -1.32
N ALA A 39 9.54 9.80 -0.83
CA ALA A 39 10.17 10.85 -1.65
C ALA A 39 11.03 10.22 -2.75
N THR A 40 11.85 9.24 -2.39
CA THR A 40 12.80 8.60 -3.32
C THR A 40 12.21 7.34 -3.97
N GLY A 41 11.20 6.72 -3.37
CA GLY A 41 10.71 5.39 -3.72
C GLY A 41 11.67 4.27 -3.31
N HIS A 42 12.61 4.53 -2.39
CA HIS A 42 13.55 3.53 -1.90
C HIS A 42 12.90 2.59 -0.89
N LYS A 43 13.32 1.33 -0.92
CA LYS A 43 12.87 0.27 -0.02
C LYS A 43 14.02 -0.14 0.89
N TYR A 44 13.77 -0.18 2.18
CA TYR A 44 14.74 -0.64 3.19
C TYR A 44 14.22 -1.95 3.78
N ILE A 45 15.01 -3.01 3.73
CA ILE A 45 14.67 -4.33 4.27
C ILE A 45 15.65 -4.72 5.35
N LYS A 46 15.15 -5.09 6.54
CA LYS A 46 15.99 -5.43 7.68
C LYS A 46 16.74 -6.74 7.42
N ASN A 47 18.04 -6.73 7.67
CA ASN A 47 18.91 -7.91 7.65
C ASN A 47 18.91 -8.61 9.01
N SER A 48 19.52 -9.79 9.08
CA SER A 48 19.69 -10.56 10.33
C SER A 48 20.61 -9.87 11.34
N ASP A 49 21.54 -9.03 10.88
CA ASP A 49 22.50 -8.27 11.71
C ASP A 49 21.92 -6.94 12.25
N ASN A 50 20.61 -6.74 12.14
CA ASN A 50 19.89 -5.50 12.49
C ASN A 50 20.23 -4.26 11.65
N THR A 51 21.00 -4.38 10.58
CA THR A 51 21.11 -3.33 9.56
C THR A 51 19.99 -3.43 8.52
N TYR A 52 19.95 -2.52 7.55
CA TYR A 52 19.00 -2.53 6.44
C TYR A 52 19.69 -2.59 5.08
N ALA A 53 19.20 -3.45 4.20
CA ALA A 53 19.48 -3.41 2.78
C ALA A 53 18.61 -2.33 2.11
N GLU A 54 19.22 -1.36 1.45
CA GLU A 54 18.56 -0.30 0.69
C GLU A 54 18.47 -0.69 -0.79
N TYR A 55 17.26 -0.62 -1.32
CA TYR A 55 16.95 -0.84 -2.72
C TYR A 55 16.41 0.46 -3.33
N SER A 56 16.95 0.82 -4.48
CA SER A 56 16.45 1.94 -5.29
C SER A 56 14.99 1.73 -5.72
N ARG A 57 14.38 2.79 -6.25
CA ARG A 57 13.08 2.76 -6.93
C ARG A 57 12.97 1.68 -8.03
N LYS A 58 14.08 1.30 -8.67
CA LYS A 58 14.15 0.27 -9.72
C LYS A 58 14.48 -1.12 -9.17
N GLY A 59 14.56 -1.30 -7.85
CA GLY A 59 14.90 -2.56 -7.20
C GLY A 59 16.37 -2.95 -7.24
N LYS A 60 17.25 -2.08 -7.75
CA LYS A 60 18.70 -2.27 -7.63
C LYS A 60 19.09 -2.10 -6.16
N LEU A 61 19.79 -3.08 -5.60
CA LEU A 61 20.44 -2.98 -4.29
C LEU A 61 21.50 -1.89 -4.34
N LEU A 62 21.36 -0.88 -3.49
CA LEU A 62 22.27 0.26 -3.38
C LEU A 62 23.27 0.06 -2.24
N ARG A 63 22.78 -0.37 -1.08
CA ARG A 63 23.58 -0.57 0.14
C ARG A 63 23.09 -1.81 0.88
N ARG A 64 23.99 -2.57 1.50
CA ARG A 64 23.62 -3.75 2.29
C ARG A 64 23.52 -3.47 3.79
N GLY A 65 24.31 -2.55 4.33
CA GLY A 65 24.41 -2.33 5.77
C GLY A 65 24.04 -0.91 6.18
N VAL A 66 22.82 -0.46 5.87
CA VAL A 66 22.33 0.83 6.37
C VAL A 66 22.04 0.71 7.87
N PRO A 67 22.67 1.51 8.73
CA PRO A 67 22.45 1.42 10.17
C PRO A 67 20.99 1.69 10.57
N ASN A 68 20.47 0.93 11.53
CA ASN A 68 19.12 1.12 12.06
C ASN A 68 18.95 2.37 12.94
N ASN A 69 20.06 3.01 13.32
CA ASN A 69 20.07 4.26 14.06
C ASN A 69 20.16 5.49 13.13
N LEU A 70 20.02 5.30 11.81
CA LEU A 70 20.04 6.40 10.86
C LEU A 70 18.81 7.30 11.08
N PRO A 71 18.97 8.61 11.35
CA PRO A 71 17.85 9.52 11.64
C PRO A 71 16.74 9.47 10.59
N LEU A 72 17.10 9.27 9.31
CA LEU A 72 16.15 9.06 8.23
C LEU A 72 15.16 7.94 8.55
N LEU A 73 15.62 6.75 8.96
CA LEU A 73 14.74 5.59 9.21
C LEU A 73 13.91 5.73 10.49
N ILE A 74 14.39 6.55 11.43
CA ILE A 74 13.76 6.74 12.74
C ILE A 74 12.66 7.79 12.68
N SER A 75 12.95 8.95 12.09
CA SER A 75 12.12 10.15 12.16
C SER A 75 11.97 10.87 10.81
N GLY A 76 12.45 10.25 9.72
CA GLY A 76 12.31 10.82 8.40
C GLY A 76 10.84 11.01 8.01
N ARG A 77 10.46 12.25 7.71
CA ARG A 77 9.06 12.63 7.40
C ARG A 77 8.42 11.84 6.26
N TYR A 78 9.23 11.30 5.35
CA TYR A 78 8.80 10.51 4.19
C TYR A 78 8.96 9.01 4.34
N ILE A 79 9.57 8.56 5.44
CA ILE A 79 9.68 7.15 5.75
C ILE A 79 8.34 6.65 6.26
N ARG A 80 7.90 5.53 5.70
CA ARG A 80 6.72 4.79 6.16
C ARG A 80 7.15 3.40 6.53
N GLU A 81 6.70 2.97 7.71
CA GLU A 81 6.79 1.59 8.10
C GLU A 81 5.95 0.75 7.15
N MET A 82 6.56 -0.33 6.65
CA MET A 82 5.84 -1.28 5.83
C MET A 82 5.40 -2.45 6.71
N VAL A 83 4.12 -2.48 7.03
CA VAL A 83 3.49 -3.51 7.87
C VAL A 83 3.09 -4.72 7.04
N SER A 84 2.94 -5.88 7.69
CA SER A 84 2.44 -7.10 7.03
C SER A 84 1.10 -6.81 6.35
N GLY A 85 0.94 -7.27 5.10
CA GLY A 85 -0.22 -6.95 4.26
C GLY A 85 -0.17 -5.58 3.57
N SER A 86 0.94 -4.85 3.64
CA SER A 86 1.17 -3.73 2.73
C SER A 86 1.44 -4.26 1.31
N TYR A 87 1.05 -3.46 0.33
CA TYR A 87 1.32 -3.71 -1.07
C TYR A 87 2.15 -2.58 -1.66
N LEU A 88 2.94 -2.88 -2.67
CA LEU A 88 3.75 -1.94 -3.42
C LEU A 88 3.20 -1.83 -4.83
N VAL A 89 2.95 -0.61 -5.28
CA VAL A 89 2.57 -0.32 -6.67
C VAL A 89 3.83 -0.15 -7.48
N TYR A 90 3.92 -0.90 -8.57
CA TYR A 90 4.97 -0.84 -9.54
C TYR A 90 4.44 -0.30 -10.86
N GLU A 91 5.24 0.53 -11.52
CA GLU A 91 4.98 1.03 -12.87
C GLU A 91 6.10 0.62 -13.82
N LYS A 92 5.74 0.23 -15.04
CA LYS A 92 6.67 0.02 -16.16
C LYS A 92 6.15 0.82 -17.34
N MET A 93 7.06 1.46 -18.06
CA MET A 93 6.73 2.16 -19.30
C MET A 93 7.08 1.25 -20.47
N GLU A 94 6.10 0.94 -21.30
CA GLU A 94 6.22 0.04 -22.45
C GLU A 94 5.49 0.67 -23.63
N GLN A 95 6.21 0.96 -24.71
CA GLN A 95 5.65 1.56 -25.94
C GLN A 95 4.74 2.79 -25.68
N ASN A 96 5.21 3.75 -24.85
CA ASN A 96 4.47 4.94 -24.41
C ASN A 96 3.19 4.67 -23.58
N LYS A 97 2.95 3.42 -23.16
CA LYS A 97 1.90 3.07 -22.21
C LYS A 97 2.52 2.82 -20.83
N ILE A 98 1.82 3.26 -19.78
CA ILE A 98 2.18 2.95 -18.40
C ILE A 98 1.42 1.70 -17.99
N GLU A 99 2.16 0.62 -17.79
CA GLU A 99 1.64 -0.56 -17.12
C GLU A 99 1.81 -0.41 -15.62
N ARG A 100 0.83 -0.91 -14.87
CA ARG A 100 0.88 -0.95 -13.41
C ARG A 100 0.65 -2.37 -12.94
N GLN A 101 1.43 -2.78 -11.95
CA GLN A 101 1.16 -3.95 -11.15
C GLN A 101 1.27 -3.57 -9.70
N ILE A 102 0.61 -4.32 -8.83
CA ILE A 102 0.80 -4.21 -7.39
C ILE A 102 1.38 -5.54 -6.93
N LEU A 103 2.28 -5.55 -5.98
CA LEU A 103 2.75 -6.81 -5.39
C LEU A 103 2.73 -6.69 -3.86
N PRO A 104 2.54 -7.80 -3.15
CA PRO A 104 2.81 -7.86 -1.72
C PRO A 104 4.20 -7.31 -1.42
N MET A 105 4.32 -6.61 -0.31
CA MET A 105 5.59 -6.08 0.15
C MET A 105 6.68 -7.17 0.32
N SER A 106 6.28 -8.40 0.66
CA SER A 106 7.15 -9.59 0.76
C SER A 106 7.70 -10.04 -0.59
N SER A 107 7.01 -9.74 -1.69
CA SER A 107 7.39 -10.20 -3.01
C SER A 107 8.69 -9.57 -3.49
N LYS A 108 9.44 -10.34 -4.29
CA LYS A 108 10.65 -9.87 -4.95
C LYS A 108 10.33 -8.71 -5.88
N HIS A 109 11.21 -7.71 -5.89
CA HIS A 109 11.07 -6.58 -6.80
C HIS A 109 11.10 -7.05 -8.27
N PRO A 110 10.08 -6.73 -9.07
CA PRO A 110 9.99 -7.21 -10.44
C PRO A 110 11.03 -6.54 -11.35
N LYS A 111 11.64 -7.32 -12.26
CA LYS A 111 12.72 -6.83 -13.13
C LYS A 111 12.18 -5.80 -14.12
N SER A 112 12.88 -4.66 -14.27
CA SER A 112 12.51 -3.56 -15.18
C SER A 112 11.28 -2.73 -14.78
N TRP A 113 10.72 -2.95 -13.60
CA TRP A 113 9.64 -2.15 -13.03
C TRP A 113 10.19 -1.07 -12.07
N ARG A 114 9.37 -0.07 -11.75
CA ARG A 114 9.71 1.00 -10.80
C ARG A 114 8.69 1.02 -9.67
N CYS A 115 9.11 0.92 -8.42
CA CYS A 115 8.23 1.06 -7.26
C CYS A 115 7.75 2.50 -7.14
N LYS A 116 6.46 2.75 -7.36
CA LYS A 116 5.90 4.10 -7.40
C LYS A 116 5.40 4.56 -6.04
N GLU A 117 4.59 3.74 -5.38
CA GLU A 117 3.93 4.07 -4.13
C GLU A 117 3.71 2.81 -3.29
N ILE A 118 3.45 3.02 -2.00
CA ILE A 118 3.03 1.97 -1.08
C ILE A 118 1.53 2.12 -0.78
N LEU A 119 0.82 1.01 -0.82
CA LEU A 119 -0.58 0.90 -0.41
C LEU A 119 -0.60 0.17 0.94
N MET A 120 -0.95 0.89 1.98
CA MET A 120 -1.07 0.32 3.32
C MET A 120 -2.47 -0.30 3.48
N SER A 121 -2.52 -1.55 3.93
CA SER A 121 -3.80 -2.19 4.27
C SER A 121 -4.33 -1.65 5.59
N PHE A 122 -5.58 -1.16 5.58
CA PHE A 122 -6.27 -0.66 6.77
C PHE A 122 -6.49 -1.73 7.85
N LYS A 123 -6.35 -3.03 7.54
CA LYS A 123 -6.48 -4.11 8.55
C LYS A 123 -5.47 -4.01 9.70
N ASN A 124 -4.38 -3.25 9.53
CA ASN A 124 -3.45 -2.97 10.61
C ASN A 124 -3.94 -1.92 11.62
N PHE A 125 -5.20 -1.47 11.52
CA PHE A 125 -5.89 -0.78 12.61
C PHE A 125 -6.58 -1.71 13.62
N LYS A 126 -6.64 -3.04 13.38
CA LYS A 126 -6.90 -4.12 14.37
C LYS A 126 -7.01 -5.49 13.64
N HIS A 127 -5.95 -6.30 13.72
CA HIS A 127 -5.86 -7.76 13.49
C HIS A 127 -6.32 -8.44 12.16
N GLN A 128 -5.33 -9.09 11.49
CA GLN A 128 -5.34 -10.33 10.65
C GLN A 128 -6.30 -10.43 9.43
N LYS A 129 -6.06 -11.13 8.31
CA LYS A 129 -5.10 -12.15 7.85
C LYS A 129 -4.97 -12.05 6.30
N ASN A 130 -3.78 -12.38 5.79
CA ASN A 130 -3.31 -12.75 4.43
C ASN A 130 -4.16 -12.48 3.18
N ILE A 131 -3.56 -11.85 2.14
CA ILE A 131 -3.56 -12.31 0.73
C ILE A 131 -2.27 -11.81 0.05
N GLU A 132 -1.57 -12.68 -0.68
CA GLU A 132 -0.47 -12.37 -1.59
C GLU A 132 -0.95 -12.57 -3.04
N SER A 133 -0.80 -11.59 -3.95
CA SER A 133 -0.93 -11.77 -5.42
C SER A 133 -0.47 -10.51 -6.17
N GLY A 134 0.09 -10.68 -7.37
CA GLY A 134 0.45 -9.61 -8.32
C GLY A 134 -0.63 -9.32 -9.37
N TYR A 135 -0.59 -8.15 -10.03
CA TYR A 135 -1.71 -7.64 -10.89
C TYR A 135 -1.31 -7.19 -12.34
N SER A 136 -2.01 -7.62 -13.41
CA SER A 136 -1.89 -7.14 -14.81
C SER A 136 -3.22 -7.29 -15.57
N LYS A 137 -3.31 -6.71 -16.77
CA LYS A 137 -4.57 -6.33 -17.42
C LYS A 137 -5.04 -7.35 -18.49
N SER A 138 -5.86 -8.33 -18.11
CA SER A 138 -6.95 -8.87 -18.97
C SER A 138 -7.83 -9.88 -18.22
N SER A 139 -9.15 -9.87 -18.43
CA SER A 139 -10.03 -10.99 -18.09
C SER A 139 -11.28 -11.03 -18.98
N ASN A 140 -11.52 -12.16 -19.66
CA ASN A 140 -12.78 -12.43 -20.35
C ASN A 140 -13.73 -13.18 -19.40
N THR A 141 -14.97 -12.71 -19.26
CA THR A 141 -15.96 -13.21 -18.27
C THR A 141 -17.36 -13.44 -18.84
N ILE A 142 -17.47 -13.76 -20.13
CA ILE A 142 -18.76 -13.94 -20.83
C ILE A 142 -18.84 -15.37 -21.37
N LEU A 143 -19.98 -16.04 -21.17
CA LEU A 143 -20.30 -17.35 -21.74
C LEU A 143 -21.44 -17.19 -22.76
N TYR A 144 -21.38 -17.95 -23.87
CA TYR A 144 -22.39 -17.93 -24.93
C TYR A 144 -22.86 -19.36 -25.20
N ASP A 145 -24.16 -19.60 -25.12
CA ASP A 145 -24.78 -20.93 -25.27
C ASP A 145 -25.35 -21.18 -26.68
N GLY A 146 -25.14 -20.24 -27.62
CA GLY A 146 -25.72 -20.29 -28.96
C GLY A 146 -26.99 -19.45 -29.14
N GLN A 147 -27.63 -19.00 -28.04
CA GLN A 147 -28.82 -18.14 -28.08
C GLN A 147 -28.64 -16.86 -27.26
N GLN A 148 -28.00 -16.95 -26.09
CA GLN A 148 -27.83 -15.85 -25.16
C GLN A 148 -26.39 -15.76 -24.64
N ALA A 149 -25.88 -14.53 -24.55
CA ALA A 149 -24.66 -14.25 -23.80
C ALA A 149 -25.01 -14.03 -22.33
N ILE A 150 -24.24 -14.64 -21.42
CA ILE A 150 -24.45 -14.56 -19.98
C ILE A 150 -23.18 -14.10 -19.29
N ALA A 151 -23.32 -13.12 -18.41
CA ALA A 151 -22.27 -12.65 -17.53
C ALA A 151 -21.96 -13.73 -16.47
N THR A 152 -20.72 -14.25 -16.44
CA THR A 152 -20.32 -15.31 -15.50
C THR A 152 -19.46 -14.82 -14.35
N GLY A 153 -18.75 -13.70 -14.54
CA GLY A 153 -17.86 -13.05 -13.58
C GLY A 153 -18.47 -12.80 -12.20
N SER A 154 -17.61 -12.84 -11.17
CA SER A 154 -18.01 -12.71 -9.76
C SER A 154 -18.44 -11.28 -9.38
N ALA A 155 -17.93 -10.30 -10.10
CA ALA A 155 -18.35 -8.91 -10.02
C ALA A 155 -18.03 -8.22 -11.37
N TYR A 156 -18.63 -7.06 -11.61
CA TYR A 156 -18.36 -6.22 -12.77
C TYR A 156 -18.23 -4.75 -12.37
N TYR A 157 -17.59 -3.97 -13.22
CA TYR A 157 -17.55 -2.51 -13.09
C TYR A 157 -17.79 -1.84 -14.43
N ASP A 158 -18.71 -0.89 -14.40
CA ASP A 158 -19.00 -0.01 -15.52
C ASP A 158 -18.19 1.28 -15.35
N ILE A 159 -17.20 1.50 -16.21
CA ILE A 159 -16.34 2.70 -16.18
C ILE A 159 -17.13 3.97 -16.51
N PHE A 160 -18.15 3.87 -17.37
CA PHE A 160 -18.93 5.05 -17.79
C PHE A 160 -19.71 5.63 -16.62
N THR A 161 -20.43 4.77 -15.89
CA THR A 161 -21.22 5.18 -14.72
C THR A 161 -20.45 5.15 -13.41
N ASN A 162 -19.27 4.50 -13.39
CA ASN A 162 -18.52 4.11 -12.19
C ASN A 162 -19.36 3.20 -11.25
N HIS A 163 -20.31 2.45 -11.78
CA HIS A 163 -21.13 1.51 -11.00
C HIS A 163 -20.42 0.17 -10.84
N LYS A 164 -20.71 -0.49 -9.72
CA LYS A 164 -20.20 -1.82 -9.40
C LYS A 164 -21.36 -2.81 -9.34
N TYR A 165 -21.17 -3.99 -9.92
CA TYR A 165 -22.11 -5.09 -9.87
C TYR A 165 -21.46 -6.26 -9.13
N ILE A 166 -22.13 -6.85 -8.14
CA ILE A 166 -21.62 -8.00 -7.38
C ILE A 166 -22.59 -9.17 -7.53
N LYS A 167 -22.10 -10.36 -7.88
CA LYS A 167 -22.95 -11.53 -8.10
C LYS A 167 -23.56 -12.01 -6.79
N ASN A 168 -24.88 -12.18 -6.78
CA ASN A 168 -25.63 -12.80 -5.70
C ASN A 168 -25.56 -14.34 -5.79
N SER A 169 -26.03 -15.02 -4.74
CA SER A 169 -26.14 -16.49 -4.72
C SER A 169 -27.15 -17.05 -5.73
N ASP A 170 -28.16 -16.26 -6.10
CA ASP A 170 -29.21 -16.60 -7.07
C ASP A 170 -28.83 -16.32 -8.53
N THR A 171 -27.53 -16.08 -8.80
CA THR A 171 -26.96 -15.75 -10.11
C THR A 171 -27.28 -14.36 -10.67
N THR A 172 -28.10 -13.55 -9.99
CA THR A 172 -28.32 -12.14 -10.32
C THR A 172 -27.19 -11.25 -9.78
N TYR A 173 -27.24 -9.94 -10.02
CA TYR A 173 -26.24 -8.98 -9.55
C TYR A 173 -26.87 -7.86 -8.71
N ALA A 174 -26.21 -7.51 -7.60
CA ALA A 174 -26.47 -6.27 -6.87
C ALA A 174 -25.70 -5.10 -7.51
N GLU A 175 -26.40 -4.05 -7.93
CA GLU A 175 -25.83 -2.83 -8.51
C GLU A 175 -25.59 -1.77 -7.42
N TYR A 176 -24.38 -1.24 -7.36
CA TYR A 176 -23.96 -0.18 -6.47
C TYR A 176 -23.54 1.04 -7.28
N SER A 177 -23.98 2.22 -6.82
CA SER A 177 -23.57 3.49 -7.39
C SER A 177 -22.07 3.74 -7.22
N LYS A 178 -21.57 4.79 -7.88
CA LYS A 178 -20.20 5.29 -7.69
C LYS A 178 -19.81 5.49 -6.22
N LYS A 179 -20.77 5.84 -5.34
CA LYS A 179 -20.56 6.11 -3.90
C LYS A 179 -20.87 4.91 -2.99
N GLY A 180 -21.13 3.74 -3.58
CA GLY A 180 -21.46 2.52 -2.84
C GLY A 180 -22.89 2.42 -2.33
N LYS A 181 -23.81 3.28 -2.80
CA LYS A 181 -25.24 3.13 -2.49
C LYS A 181 -25.77 1.95 -3.31
N LEU A 182 -26.42 0.99 -2.66
CA LEU A 182 -27.16 -0.07 -3.36
C LEU A 182 -28.30 0.58 -4.17
N LEU A 183 -28.29 0.36 -5.49
CA LEU A 183 -29.30 0.88 -6.42
C LEU A 183 -30.33 -0.18 -6.77
N LYS A 184 -29.87 -1.40 -7.08
CA LYS A 184 -30.73 -2.54 -7.44
C LYS A 184 -30.17 -3.81 -6.82
N LYS A 185 -31.05 -4.69 -6.35
CA LYS A 185 -30.63 -5.95 -5.70
C LYS A 185 -30.49 -7.11 -6.68
N ASN A 186 -31.37 -7.19 -7.69
CA ASN A 186 -31.52 -8.36 -8.56
C ASN A 186 -31.42 -7.96 -10.04
N VAL A 187 -30.24 -7.53 -10.49
CA VAL A 187 -29.96 -7.23 -11.90
C VAL A 187 -29.73 -8.55 -12.65
N PRO A 188 -30.48 -8.85 -13.73
CA PRO A 188 -30.28 -10.07 -14.51
C PRO A 188 -28.87 -10.17 -15.09
N ASN A 189 -28.31 -11.38 -15.12
CA ASN A 189 -26.97 -11.66 -15.66
C ASN A 189 -26.90 -11.63 -17.21
N ASN A 190 -28.05 -11.55 -17.87
CA ASN A 190 -28.18 -11.42 -19.32
C ASN A 190 -28.41 -9.97 -19.77
N LEU A 191 -28.32 -9.00 -18.84
CA LEU A 191 -28.47 -7.58 -19.16
C LEU A 191 -27.43 -7.20 -20.25
N PRO A 192 -27.82 -6.56 -21.37
CA PRO A 192 -26.90 -6.24 -22.46
C PRO A 192 -25.65 -5.48 -22.01
N LEU A 193 -25.78 -4.62 -21.01
CA LEU A 193 -24.67 -3.88 -20.42
C LEU A 193 -23.62 -4.82 -19.78
N LEU A 194 -24.03 -5.91 -19.14
CA LEU A 194 -23.13 -6.87 -18.49
C LEU A 194 -22.52 -7.89 -19.48
N THR A 195 -23.17 -8.10 -20.63
CA THR A 195 -22.80 -9.14 -21.60
C THR A 195 -22.13 -8.59 -22.85
N SER A 196 -22.35 -7.32 -23.18
CA SER A 196 -21.85 -6.67 -24.40
C SER A 196 -21.46 -5.21 -24.21
N GLY A 197 -21.55 -4.69 -22.98
CA GLY A 197 -21.21 -3.32 -22.66
C GLY A 197 -19.72 -3.03 -22.87
N ARG A 198 -19.41 -2.11 -23.79
CA ARG A 198 -18.03 -1.69 -24.10
C ARG A 198 -17.26 -1.09 -22.90
N TYR A 199 -17.98 -0.69 -21.85
CA TYR A 199 -17.43 -0.05 -20.65
C TYR A 199 -17.52 -0.93 -19.42
N VAL A 200 -17.97 -2.18 -19.56
CA VAL A 200 -18.13 -3.10 -18.44
C VAL A 200 -17.04 -4.14 -18.45
N PHE A 201 -16.37 -4.26 -17.31
CA PHE A 201 -15.25 -5.16 -17.12
C PHE A 201 -15.58 -6.17 -16.04
N GLY A 202 -15.40 -7.45 -16.34
CA GLY A 202 -15.60 -8.53 -15.39
C GLY A 202 -14.41 -8.73 -14.47
N PHE A 203 -14.71 -9.18 -13.25
CA PHE A 203 -13.73 -9.44 -12.23
C PHE A 203 -13.61 -10.91 -11.89
N ASN A 204 -12.36 -11.35 -11.80
CA ASN A 204 -11.95 -12.60 -11.20
C ASN A 204 -11.87 -12.44 -9.67
N ARG A 205 -11.91 -13.56 -8.93
CA ARG A 205 -11.77 -13.58 -7.45
C ARG A 205 -10.47 -12.93 -6.96
N GLY A 206 -9.47 -12.82 -7.81
CA GLY A 206 -8.19 -12.18 -7.52
C GLY A 206 -8.16 -10.69 -7.83
N ASP A 207 -9.18 -10.07 -8.40
CA ASP A 207 -9.12 -8.64 -8.77
C ASP A 207 -9.46 -7.74 -7.58
N TYR A 208 -9.04 -6.47 -7.63
CA TYR A 208 -9.24 -5.48 -6.57
C TYR A 208 -9.74 -4.15 -7.12
N ILE A 209 -10.46 -3.40 -6.29
CA ILE A 209 -10.91 -2.04 -6.58
C ILE A 209 -10.23 -1.07 -5.62
N VAL A 210 -9.69 0.01 -6.16
CA VAL A 210 -9.20 1.16 -5.39
C VAL A 210 -10.38 2.07 -5.09
N TYR A 211 -10.66 2.25 -3.81
CA TYR A 211 -11.67 3.16 -3.31
C TYR A 211 -11.01 4.45 -2.80
N GLY A 212 -11.60 5.60 -3.12
CA GLY A 212 -11.24 6.90 -2.59
C GLY A 212 -12.28 7.42 -1.60
N LYS A 213 -11.86 8.20 -0.60
CA LYS A 213 -12.76 9.00 0.24
C LYS A 213 -12.11 10.34 0.52
N ASN A 214 -12.84 11.42 0.27
CA ASN A 214 -12.34 12.76 0.56
C ASN A 214 -12.63 13.11 2.02
N GLN A 215 -11.59 13.47 2.78
CA GLN A 215 -11.69 13.85 4.19
C GLN A 215 -10.66 14.94 4.48
N GLY A 216 -11.12 16.10 4.95
CA GLY A 216 -10.23 17.22 5.28
C GLY A 216 -9.42 17.77 4.10
N GLY A 217 -9.96 17.74 2.88
CA GLY A 217 -9.23 18.17 1.66
C GLY A 217 -8.26 17.12 1.09
N GLU A 218 -8.01 16.02 1.81
CA GLU A 218 -7.18 14.92 1.33
C GLU A 218 -8.05 13.76 0.79
N THR A 219 -7.51 12.98 -0.16
CA THR A 219 -8.13 11.74 -0.63
C THR A 219 -7.48 10.54 0.05
N LEU A 220 -8.18 9.94 1.01
CA LEU A 220 -7.85 8.63 1.56
C LEU A 220 -8.08 7.56 0.49
N ARG A 221 -7.23 6.53 0.46
CA ARG A 221 -7.35 5.42 -0.49
C ARG A 221 -7.33 4.09 0.24
N GLN A 222 -8.26 3.19 -0.09
CA GLN A 222 -8.22 1.80 0.34
C GLN A 222 -8.36 0.87 -0.86
N VAL A 223 -7.84 -0.35 -0.74
CA VAL A 223 -7.93 -1.37 -1.79
C VAL A 223 -8.62 -2.59 -1.21
N LEU A 224 -9.68 -3.05 -1.86
CA LEU A 224 -10.45 -4.22 -1.45
C LEU A 224 -10.61 -5.18 -2.63
N PRO A 225 -10.75 -6.49 -2.37
CA PRO A 225 -11.11 -7.45 -3.42
C PRO A 225 -12.35 -6.97 -4.17
N ALA A 226 -12.37 -7.16 -5.50
CA ALA A 226 -13.46 -6.74 -6.36
C ALA A 226 -14.77 -7.44 -6.00
N THR A 227 -14.71 -8.61 -5.38
CA THR A 227 -15.87 -9.35 -4.86
C THR A 227 -16.38 -8.84 -3.50
N ASN A 228 -15.62 -8.01 -2.79
CA ASN A 228 -16.08 -7.47 -1.50
C ASN A 228 -17.18 -6.43 -1.70
N ASN A 229 -18.05 -6.29 -0.71
CA ASN A 229 -19.07 -5.24 -0.70
C ASN A 229 -18.44 -3.85 -0.87
N HIS A 230 -19.13 -2.97 -1.61
CA HIS A 230 -18.69 -1.59 -1.76
C HIS A 230 -18.71 -0.91 -0.38
N PRO A 231 -17.59 -0.33 0.08
CA PRO A 231 -17.54 0.35 1.38
C PRO A 231 -18.42 1.62 1.35
N PRO A 232 -19.33 1.80 2.32
CA PRO A 232 -20.24 2.95 2.35
C PRO A 232 -19.50 4.29 2.47
N GLY A 233 -19.88 5.28 1.64
CA GLY A 233 -19.31 6.63 1.69
C GLY A 233 -17.93 6.76 1.04
N TRP A 234 -17.44 5.70 0.41
CA TRP A 234 -16.27 5.74 -0.46
C TRP A 234 -16.72 5.77 -1.92
N TYR A 235 -15.85 6.20 -2.83
CA TYR A 235 -16.10 6.11 -4.27
C TYR A 235 -15.10 5.18 -4.95
N SER A 236 -15.56 4.42 -5.94
CA SER A 236 -14.67 3.63 -6.78
C SER A 236 -13.82 4.56 -7.64
N LYS A 237 -12.49 4.39 -7.62
CA LYS A 237 -11.53 5.29 -8.27
C LYS A 237 -10.75 4.61 -9.40
N ASP A 238 -10.31 3.39 -9.18
CA ASP A 238 -9.48 2.64 -10.15
C ASP A 238 -9.68 1.13 -9.96
N ILE A 239 -9.27 0.34 -10.95
CA ILE A 239 -9.36 -1.12 -10.95
C ILE A 239 -7.96 -1.73 -11.05
N LEU A 240 -7.74 -2.80 -10.30
CA LEU A 240 -6.50 -3.58 -10.29
C LEU A 240 -6.83 -5.05 -10.61
N TYR A 241 -6.37 -5.55 -11.75
CA TYR A 241 -6.65 -6.91 -12.22
C TYR A 241 -5.53 -7.87 -11.86
N SER A 242 -5.80 -9.10 -11.39
CA SER A 242 -4.79 -10.10 -11.02
C SER A 242 -3.97 -10.61 -12.23
N ILE A 243 -2.65 -10.82 -12.06
CA ILE A 243 -1.84 -11.59 -13.02
C ILE A 243 -2.15 -13.06 -12.78
N GLN A 244 -2.62 -13.76 -13.80
CA GLN A 244 -2.64 -15.23 -13.83
C GLN A 244 -1.34 -15.76 -14.39
#